data_AF-A0A0L0SSW7-F1
#
_entry.id   AF-A0A0L0SSW7-F1
#
_cell.length_a   1.000
_cell.length_b   1.000
_cell.length_c   1.000
_cell.angle_alpha   90.00
_cell.angle_beta   90.00
_cell.angle_gamma   90.00
#
_symmetry.space_group_name_H-M   'P 1'
#
loop_
_entity.id
_entity.type
_entity.pdbx_description
1 polymer ?
#
loop_
_entity_poly.entity_id
_entity_poly.type
_entity_poly.pdbx_seq_one_letter_code
_entity_poly.pdbx_strand_id
1 'polypeptide(L)'
;MTPNPAVSTMDLCLANLRLLRYPDIATLQPSLFVNPKQSDALFHFLLVHLDRARANRMFHTSFPPHDHTTRREFRQLVYQLLDEIKALLAGITSIRKSSLDEGRGELFQELLLALSTLVLQESLARHDRRAPTHLRSCLETPDLAAPTLARVQRAYTSTLRAHSATQSAW
;
A
#
# COMPACT_ATOMS: atom_id res chain seq x y z
N MET A 1 -31.68 -2.15 11.61
CA MET A 1 -30.24 -1.83 11.76
C MET A 1 -29.49 -2.67 10.75
N THR A 2 -29.18 -2.09 9.58
CA THR A 2 -28.31 -2.75 8.60
C THR A 2 -26.90 -2.81 9.19
N PRO A 3 -26.24 -3.97 9.24
CA PRO A 3 -24.88 -4.04 9.73
C PRO A 3 -24.00 -3.20 8.80
N ASN A 4 -23.26 -2.27 9.40
CA ASN A 4 -22.20 -1.53 8.72
C ASN A 4 -21.26 -2.58 8.09
N PRO A 5 -21.10 -2.65 6.75
CA PRO A 5 -20.25 -3.66 6.16
C PRO A 5 -18.84 -3.47 6.71
N ALA A 6 -18.31 -4.48 7.40
CA ALA A 6 -16.96 -4.45 7.92
C ALA A 6 -16.03 -4.15 6.73
N VAL A 7 -15.27 -3.05 6.82
CA VAL A 7 -14.31 -2.65 5.79
C VAL A 7 -13.31 -3.78 5.65
N SER A 8 -13.19 -4.38 4.46
CA SER A 8 -12.29 -5.50 4.26
C SER A 8 -10.83 -5.03 4.26
N THR A 9 -9.90 -5.92 4.64
CA THR A 9 -8.44 -5.68 4.56
C THR A 9 -8.02 -5.13 3.20
N MET A 10 -8.67 -5.62 2.14
CA MET A 10 -8.41 -5.18 0.78
C MET A 10 -8.98 -3.81 0.45
N ASP A 11 -10.12 -3.42 1.03
CA ASP A 11 -10.64 -2.05 0.88
C ASP A 11 -9.67 -1.02 1.46
N LEU A 12 -9.07 -1.32 2.61
CA LEU A 12 -8.02 -0.50 3.21
C LEU A 12 -6.75 -0.46 2.35
N CYS A 13 -6.32 -1.61 1.82
CA CYS A 13 -5.17 -1.67 0.91
C CYS A 13 -5.41 -0.84 -0.35
N LEU A 14 -6.59 -0.96 -0.96
CA LEU A 14 -6.99 -0.16 -2.13
C LEU A 14 -7.07 1.34 -1.80
N ALA A 15 -7.55 1.71 -0.60
CA ALA A 15 -7.52 3.10 -0.16
C ALA A 15 -6.08 3.65 -0.07
N ASN A 16 -5.15 2.89 0.50
CA ASN A 16 -3.73 3.26 0.55
C ASN A 16 -3.14 3.41 -0.87
N LEU A 17 -3.42 2.46 -1.77
CA LEU A 17 -2.96 2.52 -3.15
C LEU A 17 -3.52 3.73 -3.91
N ARG A 18 -4.77 4.16 -3.63
CA ARG A 18 -5.35 5.39 -4.19
C ARG A 18 -4.59 6.62 -3.73
N LEU A 19 -4.28 6.70 -2.44
CA LEU A 19 -3.48 7.80 -1.86
C LEU A 19 -2.06 7.83 -2.43
N LEU A 20 -1.46 6.66 -2.67
CA LEU A 20 -0.16 6.51 -3.33
C LEU A 20 -0.20 6.78 -4.85
N ARG A 21 -1.39 7.03 -5.42
CA ARG A 21 -1.59 7.27 -6.86
C ARG A 21 -1.15 6.09 -7.73
N TYR A 22 -1.49 4.86 -7.31
CA TYR A 22 -1.25 3.66 -8.12
C TYR A 22 -1.88 3.80 -9.52
N PRO A 23 -1.11 3.56 -10.61
CA PRO A 23 -1.64 3.63 -11.96
C PRO A 23 -2.72 2.54 -12.15
N ASP A 24 -3.80 2.84 -12.86
CA ASP A 24 -4.88 1.89 -13.17
C ASP A 24 -5.68 1.37 -11.96
N ILE A 25 -5.74 2.14 -10.86
CA ILE A 25 -6.51 1.76 -9.67
C ILE A 25 -8.00 1.52 -9.95
N ALA A 26 -8.57 2.16 -10.98
CA ALA A 26 -9.94 1.94 -11.41
C ALA A 26 -10.19 0.50 -11.92
N THR A 27 -9.14 -0.18 -12.35
CA THR A 27 -9.18 -1.56 -12.84
C THR A 27 -8.89 -2.59 -11.74
N LEU A 28 -8.44 -2.17 -10.56
CA LEU A 28 -8.18 -3.07 -9.43
C LEU A 28 -9.49 -3.41 -8.70
N GLN A 29 -9.93 -4.65 -8.86
CA GLN A 29 -11.01 -5.25 -8.09
C GLN A 29 -10.41 -6.08 -6.94
N PRO A 30 -11.08 -6.21 -5.78
CA PRO A 30 -10.62 -7.07 -4.69
C PRO A 30 -10.39 -8.53 -5.10
N SER A 31 -11.14 -9.01 -6.11
CA SER A 31 -11.04 -10.36 -6.68
C SER A 31 -9.89 -10.55 -7.69
N LEU A 32 -9.21 -9.48 -8.10
CA LEU A 32 -8.24 -9.52 -9.21
C LEU A 32 -6.83 -9.95 -8.80
N PHE A 33 -6.51 -10.00 -7.50
CA PHE A 33 -5.19 -10.43 -7.02
C PHE A 33 -4.87 -11.91 -7.32
N VAL A 34 -5.85 -12.67 -7.84
CA VAL A 34 -5.64 -13.99 -8.47
C VAL A 34 -4.70 -13.91 -9.68
N ASN A 35 -4.57 -12.75 -10.33
CA ASN A 35 -3.66 -12.56 -11.46
C ASN A 35 -2.22 -12.29 -10.96
N PRO A 36 -1.26 -13.21 -11.22
CA PRO A 36 0.12 -13.04 -10.76
C PRO A 36 0.80 -11.80 -11.33
N LYS A 37 0.45 -11.39 -12.56
CA LYS A 37 1.03 -10.18 -13.17
C LYS A 37 0.65 -8.90 -12.43
N GLN A 38 -0.57 -8.84 -11.91
CA GLN A 38 -1.05 -7.66 -11.17
C GLN A 38 -0.41 -7.59 -9.78
N SER A 39 -0.31 -8.72 -9.08
CA SER A 39 0.42 -8.75 -7.81
C SER A 39 1.92 -8.47 -7.98
N ASP A 40 2.54 -8.92 -9.08
CA ASP A 40 3.93 -8.56 -9.42
C ASP A 40 4.07 -7.03 -9.58
N ALA A 41 3.19 -6.41 -10.36
CA ALA A 41 3.19 -4.97 -10.60
C ALA A 41 2.97 -4.16 -9.30
N LEU A 42 2.10 -4.64 -8.42
CA LEU A 42 1.85 -4.03 -7.12
C LEU A 42 3.06 -4.07 -6.19
N PHE A 43 3.72 -5.23 -6.06
CA PHE A 43 4.96 -5.31 -5.28
C PHE A 43 6.02 -4.38 -5.85
N HIS A 44 6.23 -4.41 -7.16
CA HIS A 44 7.18 -3.52 -7.80
C HIS A 44 6.85 -2.05 -7.52
N PHE A 45 5.59 -1.63 -7.69
CA PHE A 45 5.15 -0.28 -7.40
C PHE A 45 5.42 0.15 -5.95
N LEU A 46 5.01 -0.68 -4.97
CA LEU A 46 5.14 -0.38 -3.54
C LEU A 46 6.61 -0.30 -3.14
N LEU A 47 7.44 -1.22 -3.61
CA LEU A 47 8.86 -1.28 -3.28
C LEU A 47 9.66 -0.16 -3.95
N VAL A 48 9.28 0.25 -5.17
CA VAL A 48 9.84 1.45 -5.83
C VAL A 48 9.46 2.73 -5.07
N HIS A 49 8.24 2.81 -4.52
CA HIS A 49 7.83 3.95 -3.68
C HIS A 49 8.56 3.97 -2.34
N LEU A 50 8.88 2.80 -1.80
CA LEU A 50 9.67 2.71 -0.57
C LEU A 50 11.10 3.22 -0.80
N ASP A 51 11.81 2.62 -1.75
CA ASP A 51 13.17 3.00 -2.15
C ASP A 51 13.42 2.69 -3.64
N ARG A 52 13.31 3.74 -4.45
CA ARG A 52 13.48 3.66 -5.91
C ARG A 52 14.88 3.19 -6.32
N ALA A 53 15.93 3.66 -5.64
CA ALA A 53 17.30 3.33 -6.02
C ALA A 53 17.58 1.86 -5.75
N ARG A 54 17.10 1.35 -4.61
CA ARG A 54 17.23 -0.06 -4.26
C ARG A 54 16.40 -0.95 -5.17
N ALA A 55 15.13 -0.62 -5.39
CA ALA A 55 14.24 -1.39 -6.26
C ALA A 55 14.79 -1.50 -7.70
N ASN A 56 15.30 -0.40 -8.25
CA ASN A 56 15.92 -0.40 -9.58
C ASN A 56 17.13 -1.35 -9.64
N ARG A 57 18.01 -1.35 -8.64
CA ARG A 57 19.16 -2.27 -8.62
C ARG A 57 18.72 -3.73 -8.53
N MET A 58 17.75 -4.03 -7.67
CA MET A 58 17.30 -5.40 -7.43
C MET A 58 16.50 -5.96 -8.61
N PHE A 59 15.58 -5.19 -9.18
CA PHE A 59 14.60 -5.72 -10.14
C PHE A 59 14.94 -5.44 -11.61
N HIS A 60 16.07 -4.78 -11.94
CA HIS A 60 16.37 -4.37 -13.32
C HIS A 60 16.35 -5.49 -14.36
N THR A 61 16.73 -6.71 -13.98
CA THR A 61 16.76 -7.89 -14.87
C THR A 61 15.48 -8.73 -14.82
N SER A 62 14.68 -8.58 -13.76
CA SER A 62 13.58 -9.50 -13.45
C SER A 62 12.20 -8.86 -13.57
N PHE A 63 12.11 -7.54 -13.77
CA PHE A 63 10.85 -6.82 -13.95
C PHE A 63 10.82 -5.99 -15.26
N PRO A 64 9.72 -6.04 -16.03
CA PRO A 64 8.54 -6.88 -15.83
C PRO A 64 8.83 -8.36 -16.15
N PRO A 65 8.25 -9.32 -15.41
CA PRO A 65 8.46 -10.74 -15.68
C PRO A 65 7.63 -11.20 -16.90
N HIS A 66 8.31 -11.78 -17.89
CA HIS A 66 7.70 -12.22 -19.15
C HIS A 66 7.46 -13.74 -19.18
N ASP A 67 8.28 -14.50 -18.47
CA ASP A 67 8.24 -15.95 -18.40
C ASP A 67 8.21 -16.44 -16.95
N HIS A 68 8.08 -17.76 -16.77
CA HIS A 68 8.02 -18.37 -15.44
C HIS A 68 9.34 -18.20 -14.67
N THR A 69 10.48 -18.23 -15.37
CA THR A 69 11.82 -18.12 -14.77
C THR A 69 12.04 -16.73 -14.19
N THR A 70 11.83 -15.67 -14.97
CA THR A 70 11.96 -14.27 -14.52
C THR A 70 10.96 -13.94 -13.42
N ARG A 71 9.73 -14.47 -13.46
CA ARG A 71 8.76 -14.30 -12.37
C ARG A 71 9.25 -14.93 -11.06
N ARG A 72 9.79 -16.15 -11.13
CA ARG A 72 10.33 -16.83 -9.94
C ARG A 72 11.50 -16.05 -9.34
N GLU A 73 12.37 -15.52 -10.18
CA GLU A 73 13.48 -14.66 -9.76
C GLU A 73 12.96 -13.36 -9.11
N PHE A 74 12.01 -12.68 -9.75
CA PHE A 74 11.37 -11.49 -9.20
C PHE A 74 10.74 -11.75 -7.83
N ARG A 75 9.93 -12.81 -7.69
CA ARG A 75 9.28 -13.19 -6.42
C ARG A 75 10.31 -13.55 -5.33
N GLN A 76 11.42 -14.18 -5.70
CA GLN A 76 12.52 -14.46 -4.78
C GLN A 76 13.15 -13.17 -4.24
N LEU A 77 13.39 -12.18 -5.10
CA LEU A 77 13.94 -10.88 -4.71
C LEU A 77 12.95 -10.07 -3.85
N VAL A 78 11.66 -10.11 -4.19
CA VAL A 78 10.59 -9.52 -3.38
C VAL A 78 10.56 -10.16 -1.99
N TYR A 79 10.62 -11.49 -1.92
CA TYR A 79 10.66 -12.20 -0.64
C TYR A 79 11.87 -11.79 0.22
N GLN A 80 13.06 -11.72 -0.36
CA GLN A 80 14.27 -11.29 0.34
C GLN A 80 14.12 -9.87 0.90
N LEU A 81 13.63 -8.93 0.08
CA LEU A 81 13.43 -7.56 0.54
C LEU A 81 12.37 -7.46 1.64
N LEU A 82 11.28 -8.21 1.52
CA LEU A 82 10.22 -8.27 2.52
C LEU A 82 10.70 -8.88 3.84
N ASP A 83 11.53 -9.93 3.79
CA ASP A 83 12.09 -10.54 4.99
C ASP A 83 13.06 -9.60 5.73
N GLU A 84 13.80 -8.76 5.01
CA GLU A 84 14.63 -7.72 5.61
C GLU A 84 13.81 -6.63 6.31
N ILE A 85 12.73 -6.16 5.67
CA ILE A 85 11.90 -5.08 6.22
C ILE A 85 10.77 -5.58 7.13
N LYS A 86 10.68 -6.89 7.39
CA LYS A 86 9.57 -7.49 8.14
C LYS A 86 9.32 -6.87 9.51
N ALA A 87 10.39 -6.41 10.19
CA ALA A 87 10.28 -5.74 11.49
C ALA A 87 9.54 -4.39 11.42
N LEU A 88 9.45 -3.79 10.23
CA LEU A 88 8.73 -2.54 9.97
C LEU A 88 7.27 -2.79 9.57
N LEU A 89 6.91 -4.03 9.22
CA LEU A 89 5.57 -4.40 8.78
C LEU A 89 4.69 -4.69 10.01
N ALA A 90 3.90 -3.70 10.40
CA ALA A 90 3.00 -3.81 11.55
C ALA A 90 2.08 -5.03 11.42
N GLY A 91 2.06 -5.88 12.46
CA GLY A 91 1.19 -7.06 12.52
C GLY A 91 1.70 -8.28 11.73
N ILE A 92 2.81 -8.18 10.98
CA ILE A 92 3.36 -9.31 10.21
C ILE A 92 4.50 -9.95 11.00
N THR A 93 4.22 -11.11 11.60
CA THR A 93 5.21 -11.86 12.41
C THR A 93 6.07 -12.82 11.58
N SER A 94 5.54 -13.30 10.44
CA SER A 94 6.28 -14.17 9.53
C SER A 94 5.79 -14.00 8.10
N ILE A 95 6.71 -14.06 7.14
CA ILE A 95 6.41 -14.00 5.71
C ILE A 95 6.72 -15.37 5.14
N ARG A 96 5.68 -16.05 4.63
CA ARG A 96 5.84 -17.34 3.95
C ARG A 96 6.01 -17.12 2.47
N LYS A 97 7.07 -17.70 1.90
CA LYS A 97 7.33 -17.62 0.46
C LYS A 97 6.17 -18.19 -0.38
N SER A 98 5.55 -19.27 0.07
CA SER A 98 4.38 -19.86 -0.60
C SER A 98 3.21 -18.88 -0.72
N SER A 99 2.98 -18.04 0.30
CA SER A 99 1.92 -17.02 0.26
C SER A 99 2.19 -15.96 -0.81
N LEU A 100 3.47 -15.63 -1.05
CA LEU A 100 3.86 -14.76 -2.15
C LEU A 100 3.71 -15.46 -3.50
N ASP A 101 4.10 -16.72 -3.61
CA ASP A 101 4.04 -17.47 -4.88
C ASP A 101 2.58 -17.73 -5.30
N GLU A 102 1.68 -18.00 -4.35
CA GLU A 102 0.25 -18.23 -4.60
C GLU A 102 -0.53 -16.93 -4.88
N GLY A 103 -0.06 -15.78 -4.37
CA GLY A 103 -0.66 -14.47 -4.63
C GLY A 103 -2.08 -14.28 -4.10
N ARG A 104 -2.53 -15.12 -3.16
CA ARG A 104 -3.91 -15.16 -2.66
C ARG A 104 -3.97 -15.58 -1.19
N GLY A 105 -5.16 -15.42 -0.59
CA GLY A 105 -5.44 -15.77 0.81
C GLY A 105 -5.23 -14.60 1.78
N GLU A 106 -5.72 -14.76 3.00
CA GLU A 106 -5.77 -13.69 4.01
C GLU A 106 -4.38 -13.15 4.36
N LEU A 107 -3.40 -14.04 4.60
CA LEU A 107 -2.02 -13.64 4.90
C LEU A 107 -1.38 -12.80 3.78
N PHE A 108 -1.70 -13.10 2.52
CA PHE A 108 -1.23 -12.32 1.38
C PHE A 108 -1.86 -10.91 1.38
N GLN A 109 -3.15 -10.82 1.68
CA GLN A 109 -3.87 -9.55 1.77
C GLN A 109 -3.37 -8.69 2.93
N GLU A 110 -3.14 -9.29 4.10
CA GLU A 110 -2.56 -8.62 5.28
C GLU A 110 -1.16 -8.09 4.98
N LEU A 111 -0.33 -8.88 4.30
CA LEU A 111 1.01 -8.45 3.88
C LEU A 111 0.95 -7.25 2.93
N LEU A 112 0.05 -7.26 1.95
CA LEU A 112 -0.14 -6.11 1.05
C LEU A 112 -0.66 -4.88 1.80
N LEU A 113 -1.57 -5.05 2.76
CA LEU A 113 -2.05 -3.96 3.60
C LEU A 113 -0.90 -3.38 4.45
N ALA A 114 -0.12 -4.23 5.13
CA ALA A 114 0.99 -3.81 5.96
C ALA A 114 2.05 -3.06 5.12
N LEU A 115 2.40 -3.59 3.94
CA LEU A 115 3.35 -2.97 3.04
C LEU A 115 2.83 -1.63 2.49
N SER A 116 1.59 -1.59 1.99
CA SER A 116 1.00 -0.35 1.47
C SER A 116 0.87 0.73 2.54
N THR A 117 0.57 0.33 3.79
CA THR A 117 0.51 1.24 4.94
C THR A 117 1.88 1.81 5.28
N LEU A 118 2.92 0.95 5.36
CA LEU A 118 4.30 1.38 5.59
C LEU A 118 4.75 2.38 4.51
N VAL A 119 4.51 2.04 3.24
CA VAL A 119 4.88 2.90 2.10
C VAL A 119 4.14 4.25 2.15
N LEU A 120 2.86 4.25 2.52
CA LEU A 120 2.09 5.47 2.68
C LEU A 120 2.64 6.33 3.83
N GLN A 121 2.94 5.74 4.99
CA GLN A 121 3.53 6.44 6.12
C GLN A 121 4.88 7.08 5.76
N GLU A 122 5.75 6.33 5.08
CA GLU A 122 7.05 6.83 4.61
C GLU A 122 6.90 7.92 3.54
N SER A 123 5.89 7.82 2.67
CA SER A 123 5.59 8.87 1.70
C SER A 123 5.15 10.16 2.41
N LEU A 124 4.23 10.06 3.36
CA LEU A 124 3.74 11.18 4.16
C LEU A 124 4.87 11.82 4.98
N ALA A 125 5.69 11.03 5.66
CA ALA A 125 6.83 11.54 6.42
C ALA A 125 7.85 12.29 5.53
N ARG A 126 8.07 11.82 4.29
CA ARG A 126 8.90 12.52 3.30
C ARG A 126 8.27 13.82 2.81
N HIS A 127 6.95 13.85 2.67
CA HIS A 127 6.20 15.08 2.37
C HIS A 127 6.26 16.07 3.52
N ASP A 128 6.08 15.65 4.78
CA ASP A 128 6.19 16.51 5.95
C ASP A 128 7.61 17.06 6.14
N ARG A 129 8.63 16.28 5.78
CA ARG A 129 10.02 16.77 5.80
C ARG A 129 10.29 17.88 4.80
N ARG A 130 9.52 17.91 3.71
CA ARG A 130 9.54 18.95 2.67
C ARG A 130 8.46 20.01 2.87
N ALA A 131 7.53 19.78 3.80
CA ALA A 131 6.49 20.73 4.12
C ALA A 131 7.12 21.93 4.82
N PRO A 132 6.72 23.16 4.45
CA PRO A 132 7.24 24.35 5.07
C PRO A 132 6.89 24.34 6.57
N THR A 133 7.78 24.88 7.39
CA THR A 133 7.93 24.66 8.85
C THR A 133 6.64 24.83 9.68
N HIS A 134 5.65 25.56 9.14
CA HIS A 134 4.34 25.82 9.72
C HIS A 134 3.36 24.62 9.69
N LEU A 135 3.56 23.63 8.81
CA LEU A 135 2.73 22.41 8.81
C LEU A 135 3.27 21.33 9.76
N ARG A 136 4.58 21.32 10.02
CA ARG A 136 5.24 20.43 10.98
C ARG A 136 4.78 20.66 12.42
N SER A 137 4.61 21.93 12.82
CA SER A 137 4.09 22.29 14.16
C SER A 137 2.67 21.77 14.43
N CYS A 138 1.89 21.44 13.39
CA CYS A 138 0.55 20.87 13.52
C CYS A 138 0.55 19.34 13.69
N LEU A 139 1.67 18.68 13.38
CA LEU A 139 1.84 17.22 13.44
C LEU A 139 2.65 16.78 14.66
N GLU A 140 3.44 17.69 15.24
CA GLU A 140 4.38 17.41 16.35
C GLU A 140 3.83 17.74 17.76
N THR A 141 2.54 18.03 17.94
CA THR A 141 2.00 18.06 19.31
C THR A 141 1.95 16.62 19.87
N PRO A 142 2.68 16.30 20.94
CA PRO A 142 2.95 14.93 21.40
C PRO A 142 1.79 14.30 22.18
N ASP A 143 0.58 14.86 22.06
CA ASP A 143 -0.64 14.30 22.64
C ASP A 143 -1.46 13.65 21.52
N LEU A 144 -0.91 12.56 20.96
CA LEU A 144 -1.64 11.67 20.03
C LEU A 144 -2.63 10.78 20.81
N ALA A 145 -3.45 11.40 21.65
CA ALA A 145 -4.76 10.87 21.94
C ALA A 145 -5.59 10.89 20.64
N ALA A 146 -6.49 9.92 20.50
CA ALA A 146 -7.43 9.64 19.42
C ALA A 146 -7.98 10.78 18.51
N PRO A 147 -8.15 12.07 18.92
CA PRO A 147 -8.70 13.12 18.05
C PRO A 147 -7.92 13.50 16.77
N THR A 148 -6.67 13.09 16.59
CA THR A 148 -5.85 13.49 15.41
C THR A 148 -6.02 12.53 14.23
N LEU A 149 -6.02 11.21 14.49
CA LEU A 149 -6.48 10.21 13.52
C LEU A 149 -7.93 10.49 13.12
N ALA A 150 -8.78 10.91 14.07
CA ALA A 150 -10.17 11.27 13.81
C ALA A 150 -10.35 12.56 12.99
N ARG A 151 -9.35 13.47 12.97
CA ARG A 151 -9.33 14.68 12.13
C ARG A 151 -8.79 14.40 10.73
N VAL A 152 -7.79 13.52 10.60
CA VAL A 152 -7.33 12.98 9.31
C VAL A 152 -8.43 12.14 8.66
N GLN A 153 -9.13 11.29 9.42
CA GLN A 153 -10.34 10.58 8.99
C GLN A 153 -11.48 11.54 8.62
N ARG A 154 -11.62 12.70 9.29
CA ARG A 154 -12.65 13.71 8.98
C ARG A 154 -12.35 14.55 7.73
N ALA A 155 -11.10 14.95 7.53
CA ALA A 155 -10.67 15.62 6.31
C ALA A 155 -10.71 14.65 5.13
N TYR A 156 -10.32 13.37 5.33
CA TYR A 156 -10.44 12.32 4.33
C TYR A 156 -11.91 12.05 3.93
N THR A 157 -12.83 11.98 4.90
CA THR A 157 -14.28 11.82 4.65
C THR A 157 -14.93 13.06 4.03
N SER A 158 -14.42 14.29 4.26
CA SER A 158 -14.93 15.49 3.58
C SER A 158 -14.47 15.56 2.12
N THR A 159 -13.22 15.19 1.81
CA THR A 159 -12.74 15.09 0.42
C THR A 159 -13.41 13.96 -0.38
N LEU A 160 -13.71 12.82 0.25
CA LEU A 160 -14.46 11.72 -0.38
C LEU A 160 -15.91 12.12 -0.69
N ARG A 161 -16.59 12.88 0.20
CA ARG A 161 -17.94 13.40 -0.07
C ARG A 161 -17.98 14.48 -1.15
N ALA A 162 -16.94 15.31 -1.25
CA ALA A 162 -16.82 16.31 -2.31
C ALA A 162 -16.65 15.66 -3.69
N HIS A 163 -15.94 14.52 -3.76
CA HIS A 163 -15.79 13.73 -4.99
C HIS A 163 -17.06 12.93 -5.36
N SER A 164 -17.88 12.50 -4.40
CA SER A 164 -19.17 11.85 -4.69
C SER A 164 -20.25 12.84 -5.13
N ALA A 165 -20.23 14.09 -4.64
CA ALA A 165 -21.19 15.12 -5.04
C ALA A 165 -20.96 15.64 -6.47
N THR A 166 -19.73 15.53 -6.97
CA THR A 166 -19.37 15.93 -8.34
C THR A 166 -19.73 14.88 -9.40
N GLN A 167 -20.06 13.64 -9.01
CA GLN A 167 -20.51 12.57 -9.91
C GLN A 167 -22.04 12.47 -10.09
N SER A 168 -22.86 13.16 -9.29
CA SER A 168 -24.33 13.19 -9.47
C SER A 168 -24.85 14.41 -10.25
N ALA A 169 -23.98 15.14 -10.94
CA ALA A 169 -24.35 16.34 -11.69
C ALA A 169 -24.31 16.18 -13.22
N TRP A 170 -24.18 14.95 -13.74
CA TRP A 170 -24.19 14.65 -15.18
C TRP A 170 -24.90 13.33 -15.47
#